data_AF-H5SQM9-F1
#
_entry.id   AF-H5SQM9-F1
#
_cell.length_a   1.000
_cell.length_b   1.000
_cell.length_c   1.000
_cell.angle_alpha   90.00
_cell.angle_beta   90.00
_cell.angle_gamma   90.00
#
_symmetry.space_group_name_H-M   'P 1'
#
loop_
_entity.id
_entity.type
_entity.pdbx_description
1 polymer ?
#
loop_
_entity_poly.entity_id
_entity_poly.type
_entity_poly.pdbx_seq_one_letter_code
_entity_poly.pdbx_strand_id
1 'polypeptide(L)' 'MGHFEIIGEIDKIETIAVGRSIRDLERLREQYGPGRWRKLKGVALVRLRDGRIRKAEIHWYEAHGIGRKKLKIKRFLD' A
#
# COMPACT_ATOMS: atom_id res chain seq x y z
N MET A 1 13.60 6.06 0.77
CA MET A 1 12.20 5.97 0.26
C MET A 1 11.75 7.37 -0.11
N GLY A 2 11.36 7.60 -1.36
CA GLY A 2 10.69 8.85 -1.74
C GLY A 2 9.41 9.00 -0.92
N HIS A 3 9.19 10.19 -0.36
CA HIS A 3 7.91 10.54 0.23
C HIS A 3 6.98 10.90 -0.93
N PHE A 4 5.79 10.32 -0.95
CA PHE A 4 4.71 10.71 -1.84
C PHE A 4 3.43 10.75 -1.03
N GLU A 5 2.49 11.57 -1.47
CA GLU A 5 1.18 11.70 -0.86
C GLU A 5 0.14 11.08 -1.78
N ILE A 6 -0.82 10.34 -1.24
CA ILE A 6 -2.00 9.95 -2.00
C ILE A 6 -2.95 11.16 -2.02
N ILE A 7 -3.40 11.52 -3.21
CA ILE A 7 -4.38 12.59 -3.42
C ILE A 7 -5.72 11.93 -3.73
N GLY A 8 -6.71 12.15 -2.87
CA GLY A 8 -8.05 11.58 -3.02
C GLY A 8 -8.12 10.09 -2.65
N GLU A 9 -9.01 9.38 -3.33
CA GLU A 9 -9.28 7.96 -3.07
C GLU A 9 -8.32 7.02 -3.83
N ILE A 10 -8.24 5.77 -3.35
CA ILE A 10 -7.56 4.71 -4.08
C ILE A 10 -8.62 3.90 -4.82
N ASP A 11 -8.52 3.89 -6.14
CA ASP A 11 -9.38 3.12 -7.03
C ASP A 11 -8.85 1.70 -7.27
N LYS A 12 -9.71 0.85 -7.85
CA LYS A 12 -9.35 -0.51 -8.33
C LYS A 12 -8.57 -1.32 -7.29
N ILE A 13 -9.03 -1.27 -6.04
CA ILE A 13 -8.39 -1.99 -4.95
C ILE A 13 -8.57 -3.50 -5.14
N GLU A 14 -7.48 -4.23 -5.15
CA GLU A 14 -7.46 -5.68 -5.30
C GLU A 14 -6.57 -6.31 -4.21
N THR A 15 -6.99 -7.49 -3.72
CA THR A 15 -6.19 -8.27 -2.78
C THR A 15 -5.21 -9.17 -3.53
N ILE A 16 -3.91 -8.97 -3.27
CA ILE A 16 -2.83 -9.80 -3.84
C ILE A 16 -2.58 -11.04 -2.98
N ALA A 17 -2.58 -10.87 -1.67
CA ALA A 17 -2.30 -11.95 -0.73
C ALA A 17 -2.96 -11.70 0.63
N VAL A 18 -3.30 -12.78 1.34
CA VAL A 18 -3.91 -12.72 2.68
C VAL A 18 -3.18 -13.67 3.61
N GLY A 19 -2.98 -13.25 4.86
CA GLY A 19 -2.43 -14.12 5.91
C GLY A 19 -1.13 -14.79 5.50
N ARG A 20 -1.08 -16.12 5.57
CA ARG A 20 0.14 -16.94 5.34
C ARG A 20 0.72 -16.83 3.93
N SER A 21 -0.07 -16.40 2.94
CA SER A 21 0.46 -16.15 1.58
C SER A 21 1.32 -14.88 1.50
N ILE A 22 1.35 -14.06 2.56
CA ILE A 22 2.25 -12.91 2.68
C ILE A 22 3.60 -13.41 3.21
N ARG A 23 4.62 -13.39 2.36
CA ARG A 23 5.99 -13.84 2.70
C ARG A 23 6.55 -13.18 3.96
N ASP A 24 6.29 -11.89 4.15
CA ASP A 24 6.81 -11.10 5.28
C ASP A 24 5.79 -10.97 6.44
N LEU A 25 4.85 -11.91 6.58
CA LEU A 25 3.76 -11.82 7.56
C LEU A 25 4.28 -11.69 9.00
N GLU A 26 5.27 -12.51 9.37
CA GLU A 26 5.84 -12.49 10.74
C GLU A 26 6.41 -11.11 11.06
N ARG A 27 7.22 -10.55 10.16
CA ARG A 27 7.75 -9.19 10.30
C ARG A 27 6.66 -8.11 10.40
N LEU A 28 5.54 -8.26 9.70
CA LEU A 28 4.40 -7.33 9.84
C LEU A 28 3.76 -7.44 11.24
N ARG A 29 3.63 -8.66 11.76
CA ARG A 29 3.07 -8.92 13.09
C ARG A 29 3.99 -8.42 14.20
N GLU A 30 5.30 -8.59 14.08
CA GLU A 30 6.27 -8.08 15.03
C GLU A 30 6.29 -6.55 15.06
N GLN A 31 6.23 -5.90 13.89
CA GLN A 31 6.35 -4.44 13.81
C GLN A 31 5.07 -3.67 14.15
N TYR A 32 3.92 -4.23 13.82
CA TYR A 32 2.65 -3.50 13.90
C TYR A 32 1.56 -4.25 14.68
N GLY A 33 1.83 -5.47 15.12
CA GLY A 33 0.91 -6.28 15.91
C GLY A 33 0.16 -7.37 15.11
N PRO A 34 -0.51 -8.27 15.85
CA PRO A 34 -1.32 -9.32 15.25
C PRO A 34 -2.52 -8.75 14.49
N GLY A 35 -2.93 -9.42 13.42
CA GLY A 35 -4.10 -9.02 12.66
C GLY A 35 -4.31 -9.84 11.39
N ARG A 36 -5.49 -9.71 10.79
CA ARG A 36 -5.79 -10.29 9.47
C ARG A 36 -5.16 -9.45 8.37
N TRP A 37 -3.84 -9.59 8.24
CA TRP A 37 -3.04 -8.89 7.24
C TRP A 37 -3.46 -9.27 5.82
N ARG A 38 -3.55 -8.25 4.98
CA ARG A 38 -3.80 -8.33 3.53
C ARG A 38 -2.75 -7.50 2.84
N LYS A 39 -2.22 -8.01 1.74
CA LYS A 39 -1.43 -7.25 0.77
C LYS A 39 -2.37 -6.80 -0.32
N LEU A 40 -2.49 -5.49 -0.51
CA LEU A 40 -3.41 -4.87 -1.43
C LEU A 40 -2.63 -4.14 -2.52
N LYS A 41 -3.20 -4.06 -3.72
CA LYS A 41 -2.82 -3.11 -4.75
C LYS A 41 -4.02 -2.24 -5.08
N GLY A 42 -3.75 -1.07 -5.66
CA GLY A 42 -4.77 -0.16 -6.16
C GLY A 42 -4.13 0.91 -7.03
N VAL A 43 -4.96 1.76 -7.60
CA VAL A 43 -4.54 2.89 -8.42
C VAL A 43 -4.88 4.17 -7.69
N ALA A 44 -3.94 5.10 -7.59
CA ALA A 44 -4.18 6.38 -6.97
C ALA A 44 -3.46 7.51 -7.71
N LEU A 45 -3.96 8.72 -7.54
CA LEU A 45 -3.19 9.93 -7.82
C LEU A 45 -2.18 10.12 -6.68
N VAL A 46 -0.92 10.32 -7.04
CA VAL A 46 0.15 10.56 -6.08
C VAL A 46 0.83 11.89 -6.38
N ARG A 47 1.09 12.67 -5.33
CA ARG A 47 1.96 13.85 -5.40
C ARG A 47 3.38 13.42 -5.06
N LEU A 48 4.29 13.62 -6.00
CA LEU A 48 5.72 13.36 -5.84
C LEU A 48 6.41 14.53 -5.13
N ARG A 49 7.66 14.33 -4.70
CA ARG A 49 8.44 15.36 -3.99
C ARG A 49 8.68 16.62 -4.81
N ASP A 50 8.70 16.51 -6.13
CA ASP A 50 8.84 17.63 -7.07
C ASP A 50 7.51 18.36 -7.33
N GLY A 51 6.44 18.01 -6.60
CA GLY A 51 5.12 18.59 -6.72
C GLY A 51 4.28 18.01 -7.86
N ARG A 52 4.85 17.15 -8.72
CA ARG A 52 4.12 16.57 -9.84
C ARG A 52 3.06 15.58 -9.34
N ILE A 53 1.88 15.65 -9.93
CA ILE A 53 0.79 14.71 -9.69
C ILE A 53 0.78 13.69 -10.81
N ARG A 54 0.86 12.41 -10.46
CA ARG A 54 0.86 11.30 -11.43
C ARG A 54 -0.09 10.20 -10.99
N LYS A 55 -0.62 9.45 -11.95
CA LYS A 55 -1.40 8.24 -11.67
C LYS A 55 -0.46 7.05 -11.50
N ALA A 56 -0.60 6.31 -10.41
CA ALA A 56 0.31 5.21 -10.09
C ALA A 56 -0.44 3.98 -9.55
N GLU A 57 0.08 2.80 -9.89
CA GLU A 57 -0.26 1.58 -9.16
C GLU A 57 0.54 1.57 -7.85
N ILE A 58 -0.17 1.46 -6.73
CA ILE A 58 0.39 1.45 -5.38
C ILE A 58 0.08 0.13 -4.69
N HIS A 59 1.02 -0.37 -3.90
CA HIS A 59 0.86 -1.57 -3.08
C HIS A 59 1.06 -1.22 -1.60
N TRP A 60 0.27 -1.83 -0.72
CA TRP A 60 0.41 -1.69 0.73
C TRP A 60 0.00 -2.97 1.46
N TYR A 61 0.28 -3.00 2.76
CA TYR A 61 -0.27 -3.97 3.68
C TYR A 61 -1.32 -3.32 4.56
N GLU A 62 -2.38 -4.05 4.88
CA GLU A 62 -3.46 -3.54 5.72
C GLU A 62 -3.99 -4.64 6.64
N ALA A 63 -4.28 -4.27 7.87
CA ALA A 63 -4.98 -5.12 8.84
C ALA A 63 -6.05 -4.30 9.55
N HIS A 64 -7.14 -4.96 9.90
CA HIS A 64 -8.23 -4.36 10.66
C HIS A 64 -7.71 -3.85 12.01
N GLY A 65 -8.07 -2.62 12.39
CA GLY A 65 -7.58 -1.95 13.60
C GLY A 65 -6.15 -1.37 13.51
N ILE A 66 -5.36 -1.71 12.49
CA ILE A 66 -3.98 -1.21 12.30
C ILE A 66 -3.89 -0.20 11.14
N GLY A 67 -4.72 -0.38 10.12
CA GLY A 67 -4.73 0.45 8.91
C GLY A 67 -3.61 0.11 7.93
N ARG A 68 -3.35 1.03 6.98
CA ARG A 68 -2.42 0.84 5.86
C ARG A 68 -0.97 1.05 6.30
N LYS A 69 -0.07 0.15 5.90
CA LYS A 69 1.36 0.16 6.22
C LYS A 69 2.20 -0.17 4.98
N LYS A 70 3.45 0.31 4.99
CA LYS A 70 4.47 0.09 3.93
C LYS A 70 3.94 0.37 2.50
N LEU A 71 3.22 1.47 2.34
CA LEU A 71 2.74 1.95 1.05
C LEU A 71 3.92 2.21 0.09
N LYS A 72 3.81 1.74 -1.16
CA LYS A 72 4.83 1.92 -2.20
C LYS A 72 4.20 2.10 -3.57
N ILE A 73 4.76 3.00 -4.38
CA ILE A 73 4.53 3.04 -5.83
C ILE A 73 5.21 1.83 -6.46
N LYS A 74 4.48 1.11 -7.32
CA LYS A 74 5.02 0.00 -8.11
C LYS A 74 5.32 0.38 -9.54
N ARG A 75 4.45 1.18 -10.15
CA ARG A 75 4.64 1.75 -11.48
C ARG A 75 3.75 2.97 -11.64
N PHE A 76 4.18 3.87 -12.51
CA PHE A 76 3.34 4.92 -13.02
C PHE A 76 2.47 4.39 -14.17
N LEU A 77 1.28 4.96 -14.34
CA LEU A 77 0.25 4.52 -15.30
C LEU A 77 -0.09 5.61 -16.34
N ASP A 78 0.65 6.71 -16.30
CA ASP A 78 0.69 7.75 -17.34
C ASP A 78 1.78 7.46 -18.38
#